data_AF-A0A958G7F0-F1
#
_entry.id   AF-A0A958G7F0-F1
#
_cell.length_a   1.000
_cell.length_b   1.000
_cell.length_c   1.000
_cell.angle_alpha   90.00
_cell.angle_beta   90.00
_cell.angle_gamma   90.00
#
_symmetry.space_group_name_H-M   'P 1'
#
loop_
_entity.id
_entity.type
_entity.pdbx_description
1 polymer ?
#
loop_
_entity_poly.entity_id
_entity_poly.type
_entity_poly.pdbx_seq_one_letter_code
_entity_poly.pdbx_strand_id
1 'polypeptide(L)'
;IVGDLYPEGGAKRDAGFSIFYMGINVGAVVGQLICAYLGEKIDWHLGFLASAIGMTFGVIQYWYGRVHLEDAGHLKSEAAEPGMLASARKNFSIAVGALVVMLIGFVFYVQASETFSIVNFAQGTGFVLLAIAILYFLAIIVFACKNSEERKR
;
A
#
# COMPACT_ATOMS: atom_id res chain seq x y z
N ILE A 1 11.83 -1.45 -10.74
CA ILE A 1 11.58 -0.43 -11.78
C ILE A 1 12.54 0.75 -11.67
N VAL A 2 12.36 1.73 -10.76
CA VAL A 2 13.26 2.92 -10.72
C VAL A 2 14.74 2.55 -10.52
N GLY A 3 15.03 1.58 -9.66
CA GLY A 3 16.40 1.09 -9.48
C GLY A 3 16.98 0.36 -10.69
N ASP A 4 16.14 -0.24 -11.52
CA ASP A 4 16.57 -0.99 -12.72
C ASP A 4 16.95 -0.04 -13.87
N LEU A 5 16.46 1.22 -13.86
CA LEU A 5 16.83 2.26 -14.82
C LEU A 5 18.27 2.79 -14.65
N TYR A 6 18.92 2.46 -13.52
CA TYR A 6 20.27 2.90 -13.20
C TYR A 6 21.15 1.68 -12.84
N PRO A 7 21.52 0.84 -13.82
CA PRO A 7 22.26 -0.40 -13.58
C PRO A 7 23.63 -0.17 -12.92
N GLU A 8 24.29 0.95 -13.20
CA GLU A 8 25.56 1.33 -12.56
C GLU A 8 25.38 1.95 -11.17
N GLY A 9 24.15 2.25 -10.77
CA GLY A 9 23.82 2.87 -9.49
C GLY A 9 24.36 4.31 -9.34
N GLY A 10 24.85 4.61 -8.13
CA GLY A 10 25.46 5.90 -7.80
C GLY A 10 24.47 7.07 -7.65
N ALA A 11 25.01 8.29 -7.65
CA ALA A 11 24.28 9.51 -7.31
C ALA A 11 23.04 9.78 -8.20
N LYS A 12 23.06 9.36 -9.47
CA LYS A 12 21.92 9.50 -10.38
C LYS A 12 20.72 8.64 -9.96
N ARG A 13 20.99 7.42 -9.46
CA ARG A 13 19.95 6.53 -8.95
C ARG A 13 19.26 7.13 -7.73
N ASP A 14 20.05 7.66 -6.80
CA ASP A 14 19.54 8.21 -5.55
C ASP A 14 18.75 9.51 -5.78
N ALA A 15 19.21 10.35 -6.72
CA ALA A 15 18.45 11.50 -7.21
C ALA A 15 17.14 11.07 -7.89
N GLY A 16 17.18 10.01 -8.71
CA GLY A 16 15.99 9.44 -9.34
C GLY A 16 14.96 8.95 -8.32
N PHE A 17 15.39 8.24 -7.26
CA PHE A 17 14.52 7.84 -6.16
C PHE A 17 13.96 9.05 -5.40
N SER A 18 14.77 10.09 -5.17
CA SER A 18 14.31 11.31 -4.49
C SER A 18 13.20 12.00 -5.28
N ILE A 19 13.38 12.17 -6.59
CA ILE A 19 12.35 12.77 -7.47
C ILE A 19 11.09 11.90 -7.51
N PHE A 20 11.25 10.58 -7.60
CA PHE A 20 10.13 9.64 -7.58
C PHE A 20 9.32 9.74 -6.28
N TYR A 21 9.98 9.78 -5.13
CA TYR A 21 9.30 9.95 -3.83
C TYR A 21 8.66 11.33 -3.67
N MET A 22 9.29 12.39 -4.17
CA MET A 22 8.69 13.71 -4.20
C MET A 22 7.39 13.71 -5.01
N GLY A 23 7.38 13.03 -6.17
CA GLY A 23 6.17 12.86 -6.98
C GLY A 23 5.04 12.15 -6.22
N ILE A 24 5.35 11.09 -5.47
CA ILE A 24 4.35 10.37 -4.65
C ILE A 24 3.77 11.27 -3.56
N ASN A 25 4.62 11.97 -2.82
CA ASN A 25 4.16 12.84 -1.73
C ASN A 25 3.31 14.01 -2.26
N VAL A 26 3.74 14.65 -3.35
CA VAL A 26 2.98 15.73 -3.98
C VAL A 26 1.64 15.21 -4.50
N GLY A 27 1.64 14.05 -5.17
CA GLY A 27 0.41 13.42 -5.64
C GLY A 27 -0.56 13.07 -4.50
N ALA A 28 -0.05 12.57 -3.37
CA ALA A 28 -0.85 12.30 -2.19
C ALA A 28 -1.50 13.56 -1.62
N VAL A 29 -0.75 14.65 -1.47
CA VAL A 29 -1.28 15.92 -0.95
C VAL A 29 -2.33 16.50 -1.90
N VAL A 30 -2.03 16.59 -3.19
CA VAL A 30 -2.95 17.14 -4.19
C VAL A 30 -4.21 16.27 -4.31
N GLY A 31 -4.04 14.95 -4.37
CA GLY A 31 -5.16 14.00 -4.44
C GLY A 31 -6.06 14.09 -3.22
N GLN A 32 -5.49 14.12 -2.01
CA GLN A 32 -6.25 14.26 -0.78
C GLN A 32 -6.99 15.60 -0.73
N LEU A 33 -6.34 16.72 -1.05
CA LEU A 33 -6.99 18.02 -1.03
C LEU A 33 -8.17 18.09 -2.00
N ILE A 34 -8.02 17.61 -3.22
CA ILE A 34 -9.08 17.64 -4.23
C ILE A 34 -10.21 16.69 -3.86
N CYS A 35 -9.90 15.42 -3.57
CA CYS A 35 -10.92 14.42 -3.31
C CYS A 35 -11.67 14.69 -1.99
N ALA A 36 -10.97 15.12 -0.93
CA ALA A 36 -11.61 15.45 0.33
C ALA A 36 -12.48 16.71 0.20
N TYR A 37 -12.01 17.74 -0.50
CA TYR A 37 -12.82 18.94 -0.73
C TYR A 37 -14.09 18.63 -1.52
N LEU A 38 -13.98 17.88 -2.63
CA LEU A 38 -15.13 17.50 -3.43
C LEU A 38 -16.10 16.61 -2.65
N GLY A 39 -15.58 15.64 -1.89
CA GLY A 39 -16.39 14.72 -1.09
C GLY A 39 -17.13 15.40 0.06
N GLU A 40 -16.44 16.23 0.85
CA GLU A 40 -17.02 16.87 2.04
C GLU A 40 -17.89 18.08 1.73
N LYS A 41 -17.52 18.89 0.72
CA LYS A 41 -18.18 20.18 0.45
C LYS A 41 -19.22 20.12 -0.67
N ILE A 42 -19.14 19.13 -1.55
CA ILE A 42 -20.01 19.06 -2.74
C ILE A 42 -20.79 17.76 -2.76
N ASP A 43 -20.15 16.64 -3.09
CA ASP A 43 -20.76 15.32 -3.17
C ASP A 43 -19.69 14.23 -3.20
N TRP A 44 -19.96 13.12 -2.49
CA TRP A 44 -19.03 12.00 -2.40
C TRP A 44 -18.78 11.30 -3.74
N HIS A 45 -19.76 11.21 -4.63
CA HIS A 45 -19.55 10.61 -5.96
C HIS A 45 -18.59 11.44 -6.80
N LEU A 46 -18.61 12.77 -6.68
CA LEU A 46 -17.67 13.64 -7.38
C LEU A 46 -16.24 13.48 -6.84
N GLY A 47 -16.08 13.29 -5.53
CA GLY A 47 -14.78 12.93 -4.93
C GLY A 47 -14.22 11.61 -5.49
N PHE A 48 -15.07 10.58 -5.59
CA PHE A 48 -14.67 9.29 -6.18
C PHE A 48 -14.39 9.40 -7.68
N LEU A 49 -15.19 10.16 -8.42
CA LEU A 49 -14.96 10.42 -9.85
C LEU A 49 -13.62 11.13 -10.09
N ALA A 50 -13.28 12.12 -9.26
CA ALA A 50 -11.99 12.81 -9.34
C ALA A 50 -10.81 11.85 -9.15
N SER A 51 -10.91 10.91 -8.20
CA SER A 51 -9.92 9.85 -8.02
C SER A 51 -9.78 8.95 -9.26
N ALA A 52 -10.90 8.55 -9.87
CA ALA A 52 -10.90 7.71 -11.07
C ALA A 52 -10.25 8.43 -12.27
N ILE A 53 -10.52 9.73 -12.42
CA ILE A 53 -9.89 10.57 -13.44
C ILE A 53 -8.37 10.66 -13.20
N GLY A 54 -7.95 10.87 -11.95
CA GLY A 54 -6.53 10.91 -11.59
C GLY A 54 -5.79 9.63 -11.97
N MET A 55 -6.37 8.46 -11.66
CA MET A 55 -5.80 7.17 -12.07
C MET A 55 -5.77 7.01 -13.59
N THR A 56 -6.83 7.44 -14.29
CA THR A 56 -6.90 7.38 -15.76
C THR A 56 -5.75 8.16 -16.39
N PHE A 57 -5.49 9.39 -15.93
CA PHE A 57 -4.35 10.17 -16.39
C PHE A 57 -3.01 9.50 -16.06
N GLY A 58 -2.87 8.90 -14.88
CA GLY A 58 -1.68 8.14 -14.51
C GLY A 58 -1.40 6.97 -15.46
N VAL A 59 -2.43 6.22 -15.83
CA VAL A 59 -2.32 5.11 -16.80
C VAL A 59 -1.98 5.62 -18.19
N ILE A 60 -2.61 6.70 -18.65
CA ILE A 60 -2.31 7.32 -19.95
C ILE A 60 -0.84 7.78 -19.98
N GLN A 61 -0.39 8.48 -18.94
CA GLN A 61 1.00 8.94 -18.82
C GLN A 61 1.98 7.77 -18.81
N TYR A 62 1.68 6.71 -18.07
CA TYR A 62 2.48 5.48 -18.09
C TYR A 62 2.51 4.85 -19.48
N TRP A 63 1.38 4.78 -20.17
CA TRP A 63 1.28 4.17 -21.48
C TRP A 63 2.13 4.89 -22.54
N TYR A 64 2.21 6.22 -22.49
CA TYR A 64 3.16 6.98 -23.33
C TYR A 64 4.60 6.86 -22.84
N GLY A 65 4.82 6.86 -21.53
CA GLY A 65 6.14 6.84 -20.92
C GLY A 65 6.86 5.49 -21.01
N ARG A 66 6.13 4.38 -21.11
CA ARG A 66 6.68 3.02 -21.07
C ARG A 66 7.74 2.72 -22.12
N VAL A 67 7.74 3.45 -23.25
CA VAL A 67 8.76 3.31 -24.30
C VAL A 67 10.16 3.63 -23.77
N HIS A 68 10.25 4.49 -22.75
CA HIS A 68 11.52 4.88 -22.12
C HIS A 68 11.95 3.93 -20.99
N LEU A 69 11.17 2.89 -20.68
CA LEU A 69 11.46 1.99 -19.56
C LEU A 69 12.31 0.78 -19.95
N GLU A 70 12.61 0.56 -21.24
CA GLU A 70 13.43 -0.56 -21.75
C GLU A 70 13.13 -1.91 -21.01
N ASP A 71 14.16 -2.59 -20.49
CA ASP A 71 14.05 -3.83 -19.70
C ASP A 71 13.75 -3.59 -18.20
N ALA A 72 13.58 -2.33 -17.77
CA ALA A 72 13.32 -2.01 -16.38
C ALA A 72 11.92 -2.48 -15.94
N GLY A 73 11.87 -3.33 -14.90
CA GLY A 73 10.62 -3.90 -14.39
C GLY A 73 10.29 -5.30 -14.89
N HIS A 74 11.12 -5.89 -15.77
CA HIS A 74 11.04 -7.31 -16.05
C HIS A 74 11.41 -8.12 -14.79
N LEU A 75 10.69 -9.23 -14.56
CA LEU A 75 11.01 -10.15 -13.47
C LEU A 75 12.42 -10.70 -13.68
N LYS A 76 13.35 -10.39 -12.76
CA LYS A 76 14.66 -11.04 -12.75
C LYS A 76 14.44 -12.54 -12.56
N SER A 77 15.06 -13.34 -13.44
CA SER A 77 14.88 -14.80 -13.57
C SER A 77 15.00 -15.58 -12.24
N GLU A 78 15.67 -15.03 -11.24
CA GLU A 78 15.84 -15.61 -9.90
C GLU A 78 14.51 -15.71 -9.11
N ALA A 79 13.52 -14.85 -9.41
CA ALA A 79 12.16 -14.93 -8.86
C ALA A 79 11.24 -15.85 -9.68
N ALA A 80 11.72 -16.42 -10.80
CA ALA A 80 10.96 -17.27 -11.71
C ALA A 80 11.19 -18.79 -11.48
N GLU A 81 11.82 -19.17 -10.37
CA GLU A 81 11.90 -20.57 -9.94
C GLU A 81 10.48 -21.11 -9.64
N PRO A 82 10.00 -22.15 -10.34
CA PRO A 82 8.63 -22.64 -10.21
C PRO A 82 8.24 -23.02 -8.78
N GLY A 83 9.20 -23.49 -7.97
CA GLY A 83 8.99 -23.87 -6.57
C GLY A 83 8.78 -22.69 -5.61
N MET A 84 9.42 -21.54 -5.87
CA MET A 84 9.24 -20.31 -5.10
C MET A 84 7.89 -19.66 -5.39
N LEU A 85 7.49 -19.62 -6.67
CA LEU A 85 6.19 -19.09 -7.08
C LEU A 85 5.02 -19.94 -6.57
N ALA A 86 5.15 -21.27 -6.60
CA ALA A 86 4.12 -22.18 -6.07
C ALA A 86 3.95 -22.03 -4.55
N SER A 87 5.06 -21.87 -3.82
CA SER A 87 5.04 -21.67 -2.37
C SER A 87 4.51 -20.29 -1.99
N ALA A 88 4.89 -19.23 -2.72
CA ALA A 88 4.34 -17.90 -2.56
C ALA A 88 2.83 -17.86 -2.83
N ARG A 89 2.37 -18.52 -3.91
CA ARG A 89 0.94 -18.62 -4.25
C ARG A 89 0.15 -19.38 -3.19
N LYS A 90 0.69 -20.47 -2.65
CA LYS A 90 0.08 -21.24 -1.55
C LYS A 90 0.00 -20.42 -0.26
N ASN A 91 1.07 -19.74 0.11
CA ASN A 91 1.09 -18.90 1.32
C ASN A 91 0.15 -17.69 1.15
N PHE A 92 0.09 -17.10 -0.04
CA PHE A 92 -0.84 -16.04 -0.38
C PHE A 92 -2.30 -16.53 -0.33
N SER A 93 -2.62 -17.70 -0.90
CA SER A 93 -3.97 -18.24 -0.85
C SER A 93 -4.41 -18.62 0.56
N ILE A 94 -3.49 -19.11 1.39
CA ILE A 94 -3.74 -19.36 2.82
C ILE A 94 -3.99 -18.03 3.55
N ALA A 95 -3.16 -17.01 3.31
CA ALA A 95 -3.33 -15.70 3.93
C ALA A 95 -4.66 -15.03 3.54
N VAL A 96 -5.02 -15.08 2.25
CA VAL A 96 -6.30 -14.58 1.74
C VAL A 96 -7.45 -15.40 2.32
N GLY A 97 -7.34 -16.73 2.35
CA GLY A 97 -8.36 -17.60 2.96
C GLY A 97 -8.56 -17.30 4.45
N ALA A 98 -7.48 -17.12 5.21
CA ALA A 98 -7.54 -16.76 6.62
C ALA A 98 -8.17 -15.38 6.83
N LEU A 99 -7.83 -14.39 6.00
CA LEU A 99 -8.45 -13.07 6.02
C LEU A 99 -9.96 -13.16 5.74
N VAL A 100 -10.37 -13.94 4.73
CA VAL A 100 -11.78 -14.12 4.37
C VAL A 100 -12.54 -14.81 5.51
N VAL A 101 -12.00 -15.87 6.11
CA VAL A 101 -12.62 -16.56 7.26
C VAL A 101 -12.72 -15.62 8.47
N MET A 102 -11.69 -14.81 8.71
CA MET A 102 -11.69 -13.82 9.79
C MET A 102 -12.76 -12.74 9.56
N LEU A 103 -12.88 -12.21 8.34
CA LEU A 103 -13.88 -11.21 7.98
C LEU A 103 -15.31 -11.79 8.08
N ILE A 104 -15.51 -13.03 7.63
CA ILE A 104 -16.79 -13.73 7.77
C ILE A 104 -17.15 -13.92 9.26
N GLY A 105 -16.22 -14.41 10.07
CA GLY A 105 -16.42 -14.57 11.51
C GLY A 105 -16.72 -13.25 12.22
N PHE A 106 -16.04 -12.17 11.80
CA PHE A 106 -16.31 -10.82 12.30
C PHE A 106 -17.71 -10.34 11.92
N VAL A 107 -18.16 -10.55 10.68
CA VAL A 107 -19.53 -10.21 10.25
C VAL A 107 -20.57 -11.00 11.04
N PHE A 108 -20.36 -12.30 11.29
CA PHE A 108 -21.26 -13.11 12.11
C PHE A 108 -21.30 -12.67 13.57
N TYR A 109 -20.15 -12.33 14.17
CA TYR A 109 -20.08 -11.78 15.52
C TYR A 109 -20.85 -10.46 15.64
N VAL A 110 -20.69 -9.60 14.64
CA VAL A 110 -21.38 -8.32 14.54
C VAL A 110 -22.90 -8.51 14.38
N GLN A 111 -23.36 -9.46 13.56
CA GLN A 111 -24.79 -9.74 13.40
C GLN A 111 -25.43 -10.43 14.61
N ALA A 112 -24.66 -11.22 15.37
CA ALA A 112 -25.12 -11.83 16.62
C ALA A 112 -25.23 -10.81 17.78
N SER A 113 -24.57 -9.67 17.64
CA SER A 113 -24.63 -8.57 18.58
C SER A 113 -25.71 -7.59 18.11
N GLU A 114 -26.93 -7.64 18.65
CA GLU A 114 -28.09 -6.79 18.26
C GLU A 114 -27.87 -5.25 18.38
N THR A 115 -26.65 -4.82 18.65
CA THR A 115 -26.16 -3.45 18.81
C THR A 115 -25.41 -2.91 17.58
N PHE A 116 -25.72 -3.36 16.36
CA PHE A 116 -25.04 -2.84 15.17
C PHE A 116 -25.54 -1.44 14.79
N SER A 117 -24.77 -0.45 15.23
CA SER A 117 -24.82 0.92 14.71
C SER A 117 -23.57 1.19 13.88
N ILE A 118 -23.74 1.88 12.75
CA ILE A 118 -22.64 2.35 11.88
C ILE A 118 -21.59 3.11 12.71
N VAL A 119 -22.04 3.84 13.74
CA VAL A 119 -21.18 4.60 14.65
C VAL A 119 -20.28 3.69 15.48
N ASN A 120 -20.84 2.64 16.08
CA ASN A 120 -20.08 1.69 16.90
C ASN A 120 -19.06 0.90 16.06
N PHE A 121 -19.42 0.58 14.81
CA PHE A 121 -18.52 -0.07 13.87
C PHE A 121 -17.34 0.83 13.46
N ALA A 122 -17.62 2.08 13.11
CA ALA A 122 -16.59 3.06 12.77
C ALA A 122 -15.64 3.30 13.95
N GLN A 123 -16.18 3.47 15.16
CA GLN A 123 -15.38 3.65 16.38
C GLN A 123 -14.53 2.41 16.71
N GLY A 124 -15.12 1.21 16.64
CA GLY A 124 -14.40 -0.04 16.88
C GLY A 124 -13.25 -0.24 15.89
N THR A 125 -13.48 0.03 14.61
CA THR A 125 -12.43 -0.02 13.58
C THR A 125 -11.30 0.97 13.88
N GLY A 126 -11.64 2.18 14.33
CA GLY A 126 -10.65 3.18 14.76
C GLY A 126 -9.76 2.69 15.90
N PHE A 127 -10.33 2.09 16.95
CA PHE A 127 -9.56 1.52 18.06
C PHE A 127 -8.68 0.35 17.62
N VAL A 128 -9.16 -0.50 16.72
CA VAL A 128 -8.37 -1.62 16.19
C VAL A 128 -7.16 -1.10 15.39
N LEU A 129 -7.36 -0.14 14.51
CA LEU A 129 -6.26 0.47 13.74
C LEU A 129 -5.21 1.12 14.66
N LEU A 130 -5.68 1.83 15.70
CA LEU A 130 -4.80 2.41 16.71
C LEU A 130 -4.02 1.34 17.48
N ALA A 131 -4.68 0.26 17.90
CA ALA A 131 -4.04 -0.85 18.61
C ALA A 131 -2.97 -1.54 17.74
N ILE A 132 -3.27 -1.78 16.46
CA ILE A 132 -2.30 -2.32 15.50
C ILE A 132 -1.09 -1.38 15.35
N ALA A 133 -1.32 -0.08 15.21
CA ALA A 133 -0.24 0.90 15.11
C ALA A 133 0.64 0.89 16.37
N ILE A 134 0.03 0.91 17.57
CA ILE A 134 0.76 0.83 18.84
C ILE A 134 1.58 -0.46 18.93
N LEU A 135 0.97 -1.61 18.65
CA LEU A 135 1.66 -2.90 18.70
C LEU A 135 2.81 -2.97 17.69
N TYR A 136 2.62 -2.43 16.50
CA TYR A 136 3.67 -2.33 15.48
C TYR A 136 4.85 -1.49 15.99
N PHE A 137 4.61 -0.30 16.53
CA PHE A 137 5.67 0.55 17.09
C PHE A 137 6.32 -0.06 18.33
N LEU A 138 5.56 -0.69 19.22
CA LEU A 138 6.10 -1.42 20.38
C LEU A 138 6.97 -2.59 19.93
N ALA A 139 6.53 -3.35 18.94
CA ALA A 139 7.32 -4.43 18.37
C ALA A 139 8.63 -3.90 17.77
N ILE A 140 8.60 -2.79 17.02
CA ILE A 140 9.82 -2.17 16.52
C ILE A 140 10.72 -1.72 17.67
N ILE A 141 10.22 -1.01 18.67
CA ILE A 141 11.05 -0.52 19.78
C ILE A 141 11.67 -1.70 20.56
N VAL A 142 10.90 -2.75 20.83
CA VAL A 142 11.36 -3.91 21.61
C VAL A 142 12.28 -4.83 20.82
N PHE A 143 12.01 -5.05 19.52
CA PHE A 143 12.75 -6.01 18.70
C PHE A 143 13.84 -5.36 17.83
N ALA A 144 13.63 -4.16 17.27
CA ALA A 144 14.63 -3.47 16.46
C ALA A 144 15.80 -2.93 17.32
N CYS A 145 15.56 -2.49 18.57
CA CYS A 145 16.65 -2.09 19.47
C CYS A 145 17.48 -3.27 20.01
N LYS A 146 17.10 -4.52 19.72
CA LYS A 146 17.79 -5.72 20.27
C LYS A 146 18.85 -6.30 19.33
N ASN A 147 18.83 -5.94 18.04
CA ASN A 147 19.79 -6.46 17.06
C ASN A 147 21.07 -5.60 17.05
N SER A 148 22.13 -6.11 17.69
CA SER A 148 23.45 -5.46 17.74
C SER A 148 24.10 -5.22 16.37
N GLU A 149 23.65 -5.91 15.33
CA GLU A 149 24.17 -5.81 13.96
C GLU A 149 23.67 -4.57 13.20
N GLU A 150 22.48 -4.04 13.51
CA GLU A 150 21.95 -2.81 12.89
C GLU A 150 22.54 -1.53 13.49
N ARG A 151 23.02 -1.57 14.75
CA ARG A 151 23.61 -0.39 15.41
C ARG A 151 24.97 0.04 14.84
N LYS A 152 25.55 -0.74 13.92
CA LYS A 152 26.87 -0.52 13.32
C LYS A 152 26.81 -0.14 11.83
N ARG A 153 25.63 -0.10 11.21
CA ARG A 153 25.42 0.43 9.86
C ARG A 153 24.75 1.80 9.95
#